data_AF-A0A9X1P1M3-F1
#
_entry.id   AF-A0A9X1P1M3-F1
#
_cell.length_a   1.000
_cell.length_b   1.000
_cell.length_c   1.000
_cell.angle_alpha   90.00
_cell.angle_beta   90.00
_cell.angle_gamma   90.00
#
_symmetry.space_group_name_H-M   'P 1'
#
loop_
_entity.id
_entity.type
_entity.pdbx_description
1 polymer ?
#
loop_
_entity_poly.entity_id
_entity_poly.type
_entity_poly.pdbx_seq_one_letter_code
_entity_poly.pdbx_strand_id
1 'polypeptide(L)' 'MTGSEVSMTGKQVKAVRTALGESQAKFAARLAVSQPVIHRLEKRGGEVLRGPEIILIHQIAVEHGLIRDPAGAVAA' A
#
# COMPACT_ATOMS: atom_id res chain seq x y z
N MET A 1 3.60 9.90 19.86
CA MET A 1 2.83 8.93 19.05
C MET A 1 3.80 7.87 18.60
N THR A 2 3.71 6.68 19.21
CA THR A 2 4.44 5.47 18.83
C THR A 2 4.17 5.18 17.36
N GLY A 3 5.21 5.06 16.54
CA GLY A 3 5.08 4.77 15.12
C GLY A 3 4.23 3.53 14.93
N SER A 4 2.99 3.72 14.49
CA SER A 4 2.06 2.63 14.25
C SER A 4 2.75 1.63 13.32
N GLU A 5 2.79 0.35 13.71
CA GLU A 5 3.29 -0.74 12.88
C GLU A 5 2.36 -0.95 11.68
N VAL A 6 2.38 -0.01 10.74
CA VAL A 6 1.59 -0.09 9.51
C VAL A 6 2.09 -1.29 8.73
N SER A 7 1.17 -2.20 8.43
CA SER A 7 1.45 -3.37 7.63
C SER A 7 0.33 -3.59 6.62
N MET A 8 0.71 -4.08 5.44
CA MET A 8 -0.21 -4.38 4.37
C MET A 8 0.26 -5.64 3.65
N THR A 9 -0.65 -6.39 3.06
CA THR A 9 -0.32 -7.48 2.15
C THR A 9 -0.14 -6.97 0.73
N GLY A 10 0.59 -7.71 -0.11
CA GLY A 10 0.69 -7.41 -1.54
C GLY A 10 -0.66 -7.33 -2.27
N LYS A 11 -1.65 -8.14 -1.82
CA LYS A 11 -3.03 -8.06 -2.30
C LYS A 11 -3.66 -6.71 -1.99
N GLN A 12 -3.42 -6.17 -0.80
CA GLN A 12 -3.96 -4.88 -0.38
C GLN A 12 -3.28 -3.71 -1.09
N VAL A 13 -1.95 -3.80 -1.32
CA VAL A 13 -1.23 -2.86 -2.19
C VAL A 13 -1.88 -2.81 -3.58
N LYS A 14 -2.13 -3.99 -4.18
CA LYS A 14 -2.81 -4.09 -5.47
C LYS A 14 -4.23 -3.51 -5.44
N ALA A 15 -4.96 -3.76 -4.36
CA ALA A 15 -6.33 -3.26 -4.18
C ALA A 15 -6.35 -1.72 -4.14
N VAL A 16 -5.46 -1.09 -3.38
CA VAL A 16 -5.32 0.37 -3.32
C VAL A 16 -5.05 0.95 -4.70
N ARG A 17 -4.02 0.47 -5.40
CA ARG A 17 -3.70 0.95 -6.76
C ARG A 17 -4.89 0.80 -7.71
N THR A 18 -5.58 -0.34 -7.65
CA THR A 18 -6.72 -0.64 -8.53
C THR A 18 -7.91 0.27 -8.21
N ALA A 19 -8.19 0.54 -6.92
CA ALA A 19 -9.24 1.47 -6.50
C ALA A 19 -8.99 2.90 -6.97
N LEU A 20 -7.72 3.31 -7.09
CA LEU A 20 -7.33 4.61 -7.66
C LEU A 20 -7.37 4.63 -9.21
N GLY A 21 -7.62 3.50 -9.86
CA GLY A 21 -7.58 3.39 -11.32
C GLY A 21 -6.19 3.62 -11.93
N GLU A 22 -5.12 3.36 -11.18
CA GLU A 22 -3.75 3.67 -11.61
C GLU A 22 -3.01 2.45 -12.18
N SER A 23 -2.18 2.69 -13.20
CA SER A 23 -1.18 1.70 -13.63
C SER A 23 -0.05 1.59 -12.59
N GLN A 24 0.71 0.48 -12.60
CA GLN A 24 1.85 0.34 -11.68
C GLN A 24 2.88 1.46 -11.86
N ALA A 25 3.10 1.92 -13.10
CA ALA A 25 4.03 3.01 -13.38
C ALA A 25 3.55 4.35 -12.79
N LYS A 26 2.26 4.68 -12.92
CA LYS A 26 1.66 5.90 -12.35
C LYS A 26 1.71 5.87 -10.82
N PHE A 27 1.36 4.73 -10.22
CA PHE A 27 1.37 4.55 -8.77
C PHE A 27 2.79 4.61 -8.19
N ALA A 28 3.78 4.04 -8.90
CA ALA A 28 5.18 4.13 -8.52
C ALA A 28 5.70 5.57 -8.55
N ALA A 29 5.33 6.34 -9.60
CA ALA A 29 5.69 7.75 -9.71
C ALA A 29 5.12 8.59 -8.56
N ARG A 30 3.88 8.33 -8.12
CA ARG A 30 3.27 8.98 -6.95
C ARG A 30 4.07 8.74 -5.66
N LEU A 31 4.64 7.55 -5.53
CA LEU A 31 5.42 7.13 -4.37
C LEU A 31 6.92 7.47 -4.49
N ALA A 32 7.35 8.12 -5.57
CA ALA A 32 8.76 8.37 -5.88
C ALA A 32 9.64 7.11 -5.87
N VAL A 33 9.07 5.96 -6.29
CA VAL A 33 9.79 4.69 -6.44
C VAL A 33 9.72 4.21 -7.90
N SER A 34 10.50 3.18 -8.21
CA SER A 34 10.45 2.56 -9.54
C SER A 34 9.30 1.56 -9.66
N GLN A 35 8.74 1.41 -10.87
CA GLN A 35 7.66 0.45 -11.15
C GLN A 35 7.98 -0.99 -10.67
N PRO A 36 9.21 -1.52 -10.81
CA PRO A 36 9.55 -2.85 -10.30
C PRO A 36 9.37 -3.02 -8.80
N VAL A 37 9.45 -1.94 -8.00
CA VAL A 37 9.16 -1.99 -6.55
C VAL A 37 7.69 -2.36 -6.34
N ILE A 38 6.77 -1.64 -6.98
CA ILE A 38 5.32 -1.92 -6.89
C ILE A 38 5.01 -3.33 -7.38
N HIS A 39 5.61 -3.75 -8.51
CA HIS A 39 5.45 -5.12 -9.01
C HIS A 39 5.85 -6.17 -7.96
N ARG A 40 7.02 -6.01 -7.30
CA ARG A 40 7.48 -6.95 -6.27
C ARG A 40 6.56 -6.95 -5.05
N LEU A 41 6.09 -5.79 -4.60
CA LEU A 41 5.16 -5.71 -3.47
C LEU A 41 3.86 -6.45 -3.78
N GLU A 42 3.24 -6.20 -4.94
CA GLU A 42 1.99 -6.86 -5.34
C GLU A 42 2.16 -8.38 -5.51
N LYS A 43 3.29 -8.82 -6.06
CA LYS A 43 3.59 -10.24 -6.31
C LYS A 43 3.70 -11.07 -5.01
N ARG A 44 4.07 -10.45 -3.89
CA ARG A 44 4.14 -11.10 -2.57
C ARG A 44 2.77 -11.47 -1.98
N GLY A 45 1.68 -11.04 -2.63
CA GLY A 45 0.35 -11.60 -2.40
C GLY A 45 -0.13 -11.45 -0.95
N GLY A 46 -0.30 -12.56 -0.23
CA GLY A 46 -0.79 -12.57 1.16
C GLY A 46 0.29 -12.29 2.23
N GLU A 47 1.55 -12.16 1.84
CA GLU A 47 2.64 -11.87 2.77
C GLU A 47 2.47 -10.50 3.41
N VAL A 48 2.65 -10.40 4.73
CA VAL A 48 2.60 -9.14 5.47
C VAL A 48 3.87 -8.34 5.21
N LEU A 49 3.70 -7.16 4.62
CA LEU A 49 4.76 -6.25 4.25
C LEU A 49 4.82 -5.10 5.25
N ARG A 50 6.05 -4.66 5.55
CA ARG A 50 6.36 -3.50 6.39
C ARG A 50 7.47 -2.70 5.71
N GLY A 51 7.51 -1.40 5.97
CA GLY A 51 8.54 -0.51 5.45
C GLY A 51 8.00 0.84 5.00
N PRO A 52 8.89 1.76 4.58
CA PRO A 52 8.51 3.11 4.17
C PRO A 52 7.45 3.14 3.07
N GLU A 53 7.57 2.28 2.06
CA GLU A 53 6.62 2.22 0.95
C GLU A 53 5.23 1.81 1.43
N ILE A 54 5.14 0.90 2.39
CA ILE A 54 3.88 0.42 2.96
C ILE A 54 3.20 1.52 3.77
N ILE A 55 3.97 2.30 4.53
CA ILE A 55 3.45 3.47 5.26
C ILE A 55 2.84 4.47 4.29
N LEU A 56 3.54 4.79 3.19
CA LEU A 56 3.06 5.74 2.18
C LEU A 56 1.81 5.23 1.46
N ILE A 57 1.78 3.95 1.08
CA ILE A 57 0.60 3.34 0.44
C ILE A 57 -0.61 3.36 1.38
N HIS A 58 -0.40 3.06 2.65
CA HIS A 58 -1.46 3.12 3.65
C HIS A 58 -1.99 4.54 3.84
N GLN A 59 -1.09 5.54 3.90
CA GLN A 59 -1.48 6.94 4.00
C GLN A 59 -2.35 7.38 2.82
N ILE A 60 -1.96 7.02 1.59
CA ILE A 60 -2.78 7.25 0.38
C ILE A 60 -4.15 6.57 0.51
N ALA A 61 -4.18 5.34 1.01
CA ALA A 61 -5.43 4.60 1.18
C ALA A 61 -6.36 5.28 2.20
N VAL A 62 -5.83 5.84 3.28
CA VAL A 62 -6.60 6.62 4.27
C VAL A 62 -7.10 7.92 3.65
N GLU A 63 -6.26 8.68 2.95
CA GLU A 63 -6.62 9.95 2.30
C GLU A 63 -7.74 9.79 1.27
N HIS A 64 -7.75 8.66 0.55
CA HIS A 64 -8.79 8.34 -0.42
C HIS A 64 -9.98 7.57 0.19
N GLY A 65 -10.03 7.39 1.51
CA GLY A 65 -11.13 6.70 2.20
C GLY A 65 -11.25 5.20 1.91
N LEU A 66 -10.19 4.59 1.38
CA LEU A 66 -10.10 3.16 1.07
C LEU A 66 -9.89 2.31 2.32
N ILE A 67 -9.34 2.90 3.38
CA ILE A 67 -9.21 2.32 4.71
C ILE A 67 -9.89 3.27 5.70
N ARG A 68 -10.79 2.73 6.52
CA ARG A 68 -11.57 3.52 7.50
C ARG A 68 -10.93 3.59 8.88
N ASP A 69 -9.96 2.72 9.16
CA ASP A 69 -9.23 2.69 10.43
C ASP A 69 -7.73 2.93 10.18
N PRO A 70 -7.18 4.10 10.56
CA PRO A 70 -5.76 4.40 10.37
C PRO A 70 -4.83 3.55 11.27
N ALA A 71 -5.37 2.80 12.23
CA ALA A 71 -4.65 1.86 13.07
C ALA A 71 -4.89 0.38 12.67
N GLY A 72 -5.81 0.13 11.74
CA GLY A 72 -6.36 -1.19 11.46
C GLY A 72 -5.48 -2.03 10.55
N ALA A 73 -4.87 -3.08 11.11
CA ALA A 73 -4.38 -4.21 10.35
C ALA A 73 -5.47 -4.66 9.36
N VAL A 74 -5.16 -4.64 8.08
CA VAL A 74 -6.12 -5.01 7.06
C VAL A 74 -6.36 -6.51 7.18
N ALA A 75 -7.55 -6.87 7.67
CA ALA A 75 -7.95 -8.23 8.00
C ALA A 75 -7.64 -9.22 6.85
N ALA A 76 -7.09 -10.37 7.25
CA ALA A 76 -6.64 -11.47 6.39
C ALA A 76 -7.79 -12.16 5.64
#